data_AF-A0A7S3HUX3-F1
#
_entry.id   AF-A0A7S3HUX3-F1
#
_cell.length_a   1.000
_cell.length_b   1.000
_cell.length_c   1.000
_cell.angle_alpha   90.00
_cell.angle_beta   90.00
_cell.angle_gamma   90.00
#
_symmetry.space_group_name_H-M   'P 1'
#
loop_
_entity.id
_entity.type
_entity.pdbx_description
1 polymer ?
#
loop_
_entity_poly.entity_id
_entity_poly.type
_entity_poly.pdbx_seq_one_letter_code
_entity_poly.pdbx_strand_id
1 'polypeptide(L)'
;MERVFLNRKNELSANGVYAVNLFALGVPHSIVIDDFLPVQQIDDGKWRTEFAAVGDDESLWGMILEKAFSKYHGNYNRIAGGNPSYGVRTLVGGPYEIHAHADYTDDALWNILKKHDGKDDIIQAGTPGTSDADTNADGLVQ
;
A
#
# COMPACT_ATOMS: atom_id res chain seq x y z
N MET A 1 -3.14 8.04 -14.44
CA MET A 1 -3.48 6.95 -13.51
C MET A 1 -5.00 6.89 -13.35
N GLU A 2 -5.60 5.70 -13.36
CA GLU A 2 -7.03 5.56 -13.03
C GLU A 2 -7.26 5.81 -11.53
N ARG A 3 -8.49 6.17 -11.16
CA ARG A 3 -8.83 6.44 -9.76
C ARG A 3 -8.98 5.14 -8.98
N VAL A 4 -8.30 5.05 -7.85
CA VAL A 4 -8.45 3.92 -6.90
C VAL A 4 -9.81 3.98 -6.21
N PHE A 5 -10.23 5.12 -5.66
CA PHE A 5 -11.52 5.25 -4.97
C PHE A 5 -12.66 5.63 -5.92
N LEU A 6 -13.80 4.94 -5.79
CA LEU A 6 -15.03 5.24 -6.53
C LEU A 6 -15.96 6.22 -5.78
N ASN A 7 -15.83 6.32 -4.46
CA ASN A 7 -16.45 7.37 -3.64
C ASN A 7 -15.80 8.71 -3.98
N ARG A 8 -16.55 9.62 -4.60
CA ARG A 8 -15.98 10.86 -5.19
C ARG A 8 -15.92 12.06 -4.24
N LYS A 9 -16.67 12.01 -3.15
CA LYS A 9 -16.73 13.10 -2.20
C LYS A 9 -15.73 12.84 -1.10
N ASN A 10 -15.06 13.90 -0.64
CA ASN A 10 -14.20 13.85 0.53
C ASN A 10 -15.03 13.95 1.81
N GLU A 11 -15.94 13.01 2.00
CA GLU A 11 -16.83 12.88 3.14
C GLU A 11 -17.01 11.40 3.48
N LEU A 12 -17.35 11.09 4.73
CA LEU A 12 -17.68 9.72 5.10
C LEU A 12 -18.93 9.24 4.35
N SER A 13 -18.91 7.98 3.95
CA SER A 13 -20.07 7.35 3.34
C SER A 13 -21.19 7.28 4.38
N ALA A 14 -22.33 7.94 4.12
CA ALA A 14 -23.48 7.94 5.04
C ALA A 14 -24.05 6.53 5.31
N ASN A 15 -23.80 5.57 4.41
CA ASN A 15 -24.23 4.18 4.55
C ASN A 15 -23.08 3.24 4.94
N GLY A 16 -21.89 3.77 5.24
CA GLY A 16 -20.70 2.98 5.58
C GLY A 16 -20.14 2.15 4.42
N VAL A 17 -20.55 2.40 3.18
CA VAL A 17 -20.13 1.61 2.00
C VAL A 17 -19.08 2.37 1.18
N TYR A 18 -17.97 1.68 0.88
CA TYR A 18 -16.87 2.18 0.08
C TYR A 18 -16.54 1.21 -1.05
N ALA A 19 -16.04 1.74 -2.16
CA ALA A 19 -15.58 0.92 -3.28
C ALA A 19 -14.26 1.44 -3.85
N VAL A 20 -13.36 0.50 -4.13
CA VAL A 20 -12.08 0.77 -4.78
C VAL A 20 -11.89 -0.10 -6.02
N ASN A 21 -11.11 0.37 -6.99
CA ASN A 21 -10.65 -0.43 -8.12
C ASN A 21 -9.27 -0.99 -7.83
N LEU A 22 -9.13 -2.32 -7.94
CA LEU A 22 -7.87 -3.04 -7.95
C LEU A 22 -7.71 -3.79 -9.28
N PHE A 23 -6.49 -4.09 -9.68
CA PHE A 23 -6.19 -4.65 -11.00
C PHE A 23 -5.74 -6.10 -10.90
N ALA A 24 -6.35 -6.95 -11.72
CA ALA A 24 -5.91 -8.32 -11.97
C ALA A 24 -5.55 -8.43 -13.46
N LEU A 25 -4.30 -8.73 -13.77
CA LEU A 25 -3.82 -8.88 -15.16
C LEU A 25 -4.16 -7.66 -16.05
N GLY A 26 -4.11 -6.45 -15.48
CA GLY A 26 -4.43 -5.20 -16.19
C GLY A 26 -5.92 -4.89 -16.31
N VAL A 27 -6.81 -5.73 -15.76
CA VAL A 27 -8.26 -5.51 -15.76
C VAL A 27 -8.71 -4.98 -14.39
N PRO A 28 -9.41 -3.84 -14.32
CA PRO A 28 -9.91 -3.30 -13.07
C PRO A 28 -11.08 -4.12 -12.52
N HIS A 29 -11.07 -4.36 -11.22
CA HIS A 29 -12.08 -5.06 -10.44
C HIS A 29 -12.52 -4.13 -9.30
N SER A 30 -13.81 -3.82 -9.24
CA SER A 30 -14.37 -2.99 -8.18
C SER A 30 -14.64 -3.83 -6.93
N ILE A 31 -13.94 -3.51 -5.86
CA ILE A 31 -14.05 -4.16 -4.56
C ILE A 31 -14.86 -3.26 -3.65
N VAL A 32 -16.06 -3.74 -3.27
CA VAL A 32 -16.97 -3.03 -2.36
C VAL A 32 -16.81 -3.58 -0.94
N ILE A 33 -16.70 -2.69 0.05
CA ILE A 33 -16.57 -3.03 1.47
C ILE A 33 -17.46 -2.11 2.32
N ASP A 34 -17.85 -2.61 3.49
CA ASP A 34 -18.36 -1.78 4.59
C ASP A 34 -17.21 -1.17 5.42
N ASP A 35 -17.53 -0.36 6.42
CA ASP A 35 -16.60 0.31 7.32
C ASP A 35 -16.37 -0.40 8.67
N PHE A 36 -16.78 -1.66 8.81
CA PHE A 36 -16.49 -2.44 10.02
C PHE A 36 -15.03 -2.86 10.02
N LEU A 37 -14.21 -2.14 10.78
CA LEU A 37 -12.76 -2.35 10.83
C LEU A 37 -12.36 -3.21 12.03
N PRO A 38 -11.33 -4.07 11.88
CA PRO A 38 -10.70 -4.74 13.01
C PRO A 38 -10.10 -3.71 13.96
N VAL A 39 -10.52 -3.75 15.21
CA VAL A 39 -10.03 -2.89 16.28
C VAL A 39 -9.64 -3.74 17.49
N GLN A 40 -8.62 -3.29 18.21
CA GLN A 40 -8.20 -3.89 19.47
C GLN A 40 -8.28 -2.85 20.59
N GLN A 41 -8.65 -3.34 21.77
CA GLN A 41 -8.55 -2.57 22.98
C GLN A 41 -7.08 -2.54 23.43
N ILE A 42 -6.58 -1.36 23.75
CA ILE A 42 -5.25 -1.13 24.30
C ILE A 42 -5.35 -0.81 25.79
N ASP A 43 -4.19 -0.71 26.44
CA ASP A 43 -4.08 -0.27 27.83
C ASP A 43 -4.85 1.05 28.04
N ASP A 44 -5.37 1.24 29.26
CA ASP A 44 -6.24 2.36 29.64
C ASP A 44 -7.64 2.35 28.99
N GLY A 45 -8.07 1.22 28.41
CA GLY A 45 -9.42 1.02 27.91
C GLY A 45 -9.74 1.73 26.60
N LYS A 46 -8.72 2.28 25.92
CA LYS A 46 -8.84 2.91 24.59
C LYS A 46 -8.89 1.85 23.49
N TRP A 47 -9.30 2.27 22.29
CA TRP A 47 -9.34 1.41 21.10
C TRP A 47 -8.39 1.95 20.03
N ARG A 48 -7.75 1.05 19.28
CA ARG A 48 -7.02 1.38 18.05
C ARG A 48 -7.40 0.40 16.95
N THR A 49 -7.18 0.79 15.70
CA THR A 49 -7.26 -0.16 14.58
C THR A 49 -6.14 -1.20 14.69
N GLU A 50 -6.45 -2.44 14.30
CA GLU A 50 -5.49 -3.55 14.37
C GLU A 50 -4.37 -3.41 13.34
N PHE A 51 -4.70 -2.87 12.17
CA PHE A 51 -3.83 -2.81 10.99
C PHE A 51 -3.49 -1.35 10.66
N ALA A 52 -3.81 -0.85 9.46
CA ALA A 52 -3.58 0.54 9.10
C ALA A 52 -4.21 1.50 10.12
N ALA A 53 -3.44 2.52 10.51
CA ALA A 53 -3.86 3.55 11.45
C ALA A 53 -4.74 4.62 10.79
N VAL A 54 -5.51 5.33 11.61
CA VAL A 54 -6.16 6.59 11.18
C VAL A 54 -5.03 7.58 10.86
N GLY A 55 -5.15 8.30 9.74
CA GLY A 55 -4.17 9.35 9.40
C GLY A 55 -4.17 10.48 10.44
N ASP A 56 -3.06 11.21 10.53
CA ASP A 56 -2.93 12.36 11.44
C ASP A 56 -3.96 13.47 11.15
N ASP A 57 -4.48 13.51 9.92
CA ASP A 57 -5.56 14.37 9.44
C ASP A 57 -6.95 13.75 9.61
N GLU A 58 -7.07 12.73 10.46
CA GLU A 58 -8.28 11.92 10.69
C GLU A 58 -8.75 11.14 9.45
N SER A 59 -7.89 10.98 8.43
CA SER A 59 -8.27 10.29 7.21
C SER A 59 -8.36 8.77 7.38
N LEU A 60 -9.42 8.19 6.80
CA LEU A 60 -9.69 6.74 6.87
C LEU A 60 -9.31 6.01 5.57
N TRP A 61 -8.82 6.71 4.55
CA TRP A 61 -8.61 6.11 3.24
C TRP A 61 -7.62 4.94 3.30
N GLY A 62 -6.58 5.02 4.14
CA GLY A 62 -5.56 3.96 4.26
C GLY A 62 -6.15 2.64 4.72
N MET A 63 -6.94 2.67 5.79
CA MET A 63 -7.63 1.49 6.34
C MET A 63 -8.74 0.96 5.44
N ILE A 64 -9.48 1.83 4.74
CA ILE A 64 -10.46 1.41 3.73
C ILE A 64 -9.76 0.72 2.56
N LEU A 65 -8.64 1.27 2.08
CA LEU A 65 -7.86 0.67 0.99
C LEU A 65 -7.29 -0.69 1.42
N GLU A 66 -6.68 -0.78 2.60
CA GLU A 66 -6.12 -2.02 3.14
C GLU A 66 -7.20 -3.10 3.32
N LYS A 67 -8.38 -2.74 3.82
CA LYS A 67 -9.51 -3.69 3.94
C LYS A 67 -9.98 -4.21 2.57
N ALA A 68 -10.06 -3.34 1.57
CA ALA A 68 -10.44 -3.76 0.23
C ALA A 68 -9.36 -4.64 -0.41
N PHE A 69 -8.09 -4.29 -0.20
CA PHE A 69 -6.94 -5.08 -0.64
C PHE A 69 -6.93 -6.46 0.02
N SER A 70 -7.18 -6.53 1.32
CA SER A 70 -7.26 -7.77 2.07
C SER A 70 -8.44 -8.64 1.63
N LYS A 71 -9.62 -8.04 1.38
CA LYS A 71 -10.78 -8.75 0.79
C LYS A 71 -10.45 -9.35 -0.57
N TYR A 72 -9.77 -8.60 -1.44
CA TYR A 72 -9.36 -9.08 -2.77
C TYR A 72 -8.39 -10.27 -2.68
N HIS A 73 -7.48 -10.25 -1.70
CA HIS A 73 -6.53 -11.35 -1.45
C HIS A 73 -7.05 -12.45 -0.50
N GLY A 74 -8.28 -12.29 0.02
CA GLY A 74 -8.98 -13.25 0.88
C GLY A 74 -9.18 -12.77 2.32
N ASN A 75 -8.14 -12.29 3.00
CA ASN A 75 -8.21 -11.69 4.34
C ASN A 75 -6.90 -10.93 4.68
N TYR A 76 -6.86 -10.26 5.84
CA TYR A 76 -5.70 -9.49 6.31
C TYR A 76 -4.42 -10.32 6.46
N ASN A 77 -4.51 -11.58 6.89
CA ASN A 77 -3.32 -12.44 7.01
C ASN A 77 -2.71 -12.78 5.64
N ARG A 78 -3.48 -12.74 4.55
CA ARG A 78 -2.98 -13.01 3.19
C ARG A 78 -2.20 -11.86 2.58
N ILE A 79 -2.22 -10.69 3.20
CA ILE A 79 -1.50 -9.49 2.73
C ILE A 79 -0.29 -9.17 3.61
N ALA A 80 0.03 -10.01 4.59
CA ALA A 80 1.27 -9.91 5.36
C ALA A 80 2.48 -10.30 4.50
N GLY A 81 3.49 -9.42 4.43
CA GLY A 81 4.69 -9.60 3.62
C GLY A 81 4.44 -9.40 2.12
N GLY A 82 5.22 -10.11 1.29
CA GLY A 82 5.12 -10.07 -0.17
C GLY A 82 6.08 -9.08 -0.83
N ASN A 83 5.96 -8.94 -2.16
CA ASN A 83 6.79 -8.02 -2.93
C ASN A 83 5.99 -6.74 -3.23
N PRO A 84 6.49 -5.55 -2.84
CA PRO A 84 5.74 -4.30 -2.99
C PRO A 84 5.48 -3.92 -4.47
N SER A 85 6.26 -4.46 -5.41
CA SER A 85 6.00 -4.31 -6.86
C SER A 85 4.68 -4.97 -7.27
N TYR A 86 4.33 -6.12 -6.67
CA TYR A 86 3.02 -6.74 -6.88
C TYR A 86 1.90 -5.92 -6.24
N GLY A 87 2.15 -5.34 -5.06
CA GLY A 87 1.19 -4.45 -4.40
C GLY A 87 0.83 -3.26 -5.28
N VAL A 88 1.84 -2.53 -5.78
CA VAL A 88 1.62 -1.40 -6.69
C VAL A 88 0.98 -1.83 -7.99
N ARG A 89 1.41 -2.95 -8.59
CA ARG A 89 0.75 -3.48 -9.79
C ARG A 89 -0.73 -3.77 -9.57
N THR A 90 -1.12 -4.27 -8.40
CA THR A 90 -2.54 -4.46 -8.04
C THR A 90 -3.27 -3.13 -7.87
N LEU A 91 -2.61 -2.07 -7.42
CA LEU A 91 -3.21 -0.75 -7.27
C LEU A 91 -3.36 0.00 -8.60
N VAL A 92 -2.38 -0.12 -9.51
CA VAL A 92 -2.28 0.74 -10.70
C VAL A 92 -2.43 0.00 -12.04
N GLY A 93 -2.38 -1.33 -12.03
CA GLY A 93 -2.52 -2.18 -13.22
C GLY A 93 -1.32 -2.19 -14.18
N GLY A 94 -0.27 -1.41 -13.89
CA GLY A 94 0.90 -1.24 -14.74
C GLY A 94 1.98 -2.33 -14.60
N PRO A 95 2.94 -2.40 -15.53
CA PRO A 95 4.14 -3.21 -15.39
C PRO A 95 5.07 -2.66 -14.30
N TYR A 96 6.08 -3.43 -13.93
CA TYR A 96 7.15 -2.99 -13.03
C TYR A 96 8.51 -3.46 -13.54
N GLU A 97 9.57 -2.76 -13.15
CA GLU A 97 10.97 -3.10 -13.39
C GLU A 97 11.67 -3.26 -12.02
N ILE A 98 12.62 -4.19 -11.91
CA ILE A 98 13.41 -4.39 -10.68
C ILE A 98 14.88 -4.18 -11.04
N HIS A 99 15.56 -3.33 -10.26
CA HIS A 99 16.98 -3.04 -10.42
C HIS A 99 17.73 -3.41 -9.12
N ALA A 100 18.56 -4.46 -9.18
CA ALA A 100 19.44 -4.80 -8.06
C ALA A 100 20.58 -3.77 -7.99
N HIS A 101 20.79 -3.15 -6.83
CA HIS A 101 21.72 -2.03 -6.71
C HIS A 101 23.16 -2.41 -7.07
N ALA A 102 23.55 -3.67 -6.78
CA ALA A 102 24.88 -4.20 -7.09
C ALA A 102 25.21 -4.27 -8.59
N ASP A 103 24.20 -4.20 -9.47
CA ASP A 103 24.39 -4.31 -10.92
C ASP A 103 24.68 -2.95 -11.59
N TYR A 104 24.62 -1.84 -10.84
CA TYR A 104 24.72 -0.48 -11.38
C TYR A 104 25.73 0.35 -10.61
N THR A 105 26.36 1.31 -11.31
CA THR A 105 27.05 2.42 -10.65
C THR A 105 26.03 3.41 -10.10
N ASP A 106 26.44 4.22 -9.11
CA ASP A 106 25.60 5.28 -8.53
C ASP A 106 25.02 6.21 -9.60
N ASP A 107 25.84 6.65 -10.56
CA ASP A 107 25.40 7.50 -11.67
C ASP A 107 24.37 6.80 -12.57
N ALA A 108 24.57 5.50 -12.84
CA ALA A 108 23.64 4.73 -13.67
C ALA A 108 22.29 4.57 -12.95
N LEU A 109 22.30 4.22 -11.66
CA LEU A 109 21.09 4.08 -10.85
C LEU A 109 20.37 5.44 -10.69
N TRP A 110 21.11 6.53 -10.46
CA TRP A 110 20.56 7.88 -10.40
C TRP A 110 19.87 8.30 -11.70
N ASN A 111 20.44 7.92 -12.84
CA ASN A 111 19.82 8.19 -14.14
C ASN A 111 18.53 7.37 -14.35
N ILE A 112 18.45 6.13 -13.83
CA ILE A 112 17.22 5.33 -13.82
C ILE A 112 16.16 6.03 -12.97
N LEU A 113 16.50 6.45 -11.75
CA LEU A 113 15.58 7.16 -10.86
C LEU A 113 15.02 8.42 -11.53
N LYS A 114 15.88 9.29 -12.07
CA LYS A 114 15.45 10.51 -12.79
C LYS A 114 14.54 10.21 -13.98
N LYS A 115 14.79 9.13 -14.71
CA LYS A 115 13.97 8.71 -15.86
C LYS A 115 12.56 8.33 -15.42
N HIS A 116 12.40 7.60 -14.32
CA HIS A 116 11.10 7.16 -13.81
C HIS A 116 10.37 8.27 -13.06
N ASP A 117 11.09 9.08 -12.28
CA ASP A 117 10.56 10.28 -11.62
C ASP A 117 10.00 11.27 -12.64
N GLY A 118 10.74 11.53 -13.73
CA GLY A 118 10.28 12.40 -14.83
C GLY A 118 9.09 11.86 -15.63
N LYS A 119 8.61 10.64 -15.33
CA LYS A 119 7.42 10.02 -15.93
C LYS A 119 6.26 9.89 -14.93
N ASP A 120 6.44 10.35 -13.69
CA ASP A 120 5.52 10.13 -12.58
C ASP A 120 5.27 8.63 -12.30
N ASP A 121 6.28 7.79 -12.54
CA ASP A 121 6.22 6.37 -12.19
C ASP A 121 6.35 6.20 -10.67
N ILE A 122 5.69 5.17 -10.11
CA ILE A 122 5.86 4.83 -8.69
C ILE A 122 7.21 4.14 -8.49
N ILE A 123 8.08 4.74 -7.70
CA ILE A 123 9.41 4.21 -7.36
C ILE A 123 9.37 3.62 -5.95
N GLN A 124 9.93 2.42 -5.81
CA GLN A 124 10.09 1.73 -4.53
C GLN A 124 11.57 1.37 -4.33
N ALA A 125 12.00 1.36 -3.07
CA ALA A 125 13.32 0.86 -2.67
C ALA A 125 13.16 0.02 -1.40
N GLY A 126 14.10 -0.89 -1.19
CA GLY A 126 14.10 -1.75 -0.01
C GLY A 126 15.50 -2.28 0.27
N THR A 127 15.74 -2.62 1.51
CA THR A 127 16.95 -3.28 2.01
C THR A 127 16.78 -4.80 1.93
N PRO A 128 17.87 -5.58 1.87
CA PRO A 128 17.79 -7.03 1.98
C PRO A 128 17.15 -7.44 3.31
N GLY A 129 16.17 -8.35 3.26
CA GLY A 129 15.43 -8.80 4.43
C GLY A 129 16.22 -9.80 5.30
N THR A 130 16.42 -9.48 6.57
CA THR A 130 16.84 -10.41 7.62
C THR A 130 15.83 -10.50 8.77
N SER A 131 15.19 -9.40 9.16
CA SER A 131 14.29 -9.23 10.31
C SER A 131 13.49 -7.93 10.19
N ASP A 132 12.16 -8.04 10.18
CA ASP A 132 11.27 -6.86 10.13
C ASP A 132 11.26 -6.04 11.45
N ALA A 133 12.08 -6.41 12.43
CA ALA A 133 12.19 -5.77 13.74
C ALA A 133 13.56 -5.11 13.98
N ASP A 134 14.58 -5.46 13.21
CA ASP A 134 15.94 -4.98 13.42
C ASP A 134 16.27 -3.83 12.46
N THR A 135 17.04 -2.87 12.97
CA THR A 135 17.55 -1.75 12.16
C THR A 135 19.07 -1.78 12.14
N ASN A 136 19.66 -1.32 11.03
CA ASN A 136 21.10 -1.13 10.94
C ASN A 136 21.56 0.12 11.72
N ALA A 137 22.86 0.41 11.69
CA ALA A 137 23.43 1.58 12.38
C ALA A 137 22.87 2.93 11.90
N ASP A 138 22.25 2.96 10.71
CA ASP A 138 21.66 4.15 10.10
C ASP A 138 20.12 4.22 10.30
N GLY A 139 19.54 3.26 11.04
CA GLY A 139 18.11 3.19 11.32
C GLY A 139 17.25 2.59 10.18
N LEU A 140 17.87 2.00 9.16
CA LEU A 140 17.15 1.28 8.09
C LEU A 140 16.78 -0.13 8.57
N VAL A 141 15.52 -0.52 8.39
CA VAL A 141 15.03 -1.88 8.72
C VAL A 141 15.75 -2.90 7.83
N GLN A 142 16.14 -4.06 8.38
CA GLN A 142 16.80 -5.15 7.63
C GLN A 142 16.16 -6.49 7.95
#